data_AF-A0AAN6E9E3-F1
#
_entry.id   AF-A0AAN6E9E3-F1
#
_cell.length_a   1.000
_cell.length_b   1.000
_cell.length_c   1.000
_cell.angle_alpha   90.00
_cell.angle_beta   90.00
_cell.angle_gamma   90.00
#
_symmetry.space_group_name_H-M   'P 1'
#
loop_
_entity.id
_entity.type
_entity.pdbx_description
1 polymer ?
#
loop_
_entity_poly.entity_id
_entity_poly.type
_entity_poly.pdbx_seq_one_letter_code
_entity_poly.pdbx_strand_id
1 'polypeptide(L)'
;MFRRGVSVARRVVAPRLRGTHVWIQPQPLYTQWIKPRSAIRLTEPARRYTTHSSLYLRTHTDLPPQLSTMDAPYPVPGSDGFVTLSFYSFFSLQSIQTTRSHLQAQWEALGIVGRVYVSNEGINAQLSVPFAKIIDLREWLEHSTVFRGRISRFNWALEHSQAFKALHVRVRPLVAAGVEVGLDVLANEPEYVEPKDWGKELDTPDALVLDMRNTYEYRVGRFDNAVCPDVDTFREELDQVRTMCLTRPRDAPILMYCTGGIRCSVAGAVLRGDGLTNVKTLRGGVIAYGQHVRKTQETQESRFRGKNFTFDKRRGEVVTSEILAKCDQCGSECDTFVNCAHTSCNLLFIQCPGCAEKHKKTCGRELCVERAQLSHEERVKQKLPPQWSHRERVRPELVFRDGVAHNPLDN
;
A
#
# COMPACT_ATOMS: atom_id res chain seq x y z
N MET A 1 15.41 57.75 -14.69
CA MET A 1 15.17 58.35 -13.36
C MET A 1 13.70 58.22 -13.03
N PHE A 2 13.29 57.45 -12.02
CA PHE A 2 12.23 57.83 -11.08
C PHE A 2 12.17 56.81 -9.93
N ARG A 3 11.81 57.35 -8.77
CA ARG A 3 12.08 56.87 -7.41
C ARG A 3 11.12 55.79 -6.92
N ARG A 4 11.61 55.07 -5.90
CA ARG A 4 10.91 54.24 -4.91
C ARG A 4 9.64 54.88 -4.34
N GLY A 5 8.66 54.04 -4.01
CA GLY A 5 7.58 54.34 -3.06
C GLY A 5 7.13 53.06 -2.36
N VAL A 6 7.46 52.95 -1.06
CA VAL A 6 6.95 51.93 -0.13
C VAL A 6 5.61 52.45 0.43
N SER A 7 4.62 51.57 0.57
CA SER A 7 3.39 51.86 1.32
C SER A 7 3.03 50.65 2.19
N VAL A 8 2.97 50.90 3.49
CA VAL A 8 2.55 49.99 4.56
C VAL A 8 1.05 50.22 4.79
N ALA A 9 0.24 49.16 4.80
CA ALA A 9 -1.17 49.23 5.21
C ALA A 9 -1.46 48.28 6.38
N ARG A 10 -2.14 48.85 7.37
CA ARG A 10 -2.33 48.39 8.75
C ARG A 10 -3.34 47.25 8.89
N ARG A 11 -3.08 46.40 9.91
CA ARG A 11 -4.07 45.53 10.56
C ARG A 11 -5.25 46.35 11.09
N VAL A 12 -6.46 45.90 10.79
CA VAL A 12 -7.69 46.29 11.49
C VAL A 12 -8.25 45.04 12.17
N VAL A 13 -8.48 45.14 13.47
CA VAL A 13 -9.13 44.14 14.33
C VAL A 13 -10.38 44.79 14.92
N ALA A 14 -11.54 44.14 14.82
CA ALA A 14 -12.73 44.37 15.65
C ALA A 14 -13.73 43.19 15.44
N PRO A 15 -14.73 42.98 16.31
CA PRO A 15 -14.59 42.55 17.70
C PRO A 15 -15.42 41.29 18.04
N ARG A 16 -15.14 40.68 19.20
CA ARG A 16 -15.89 39.58 19.81
C ARG A 16 -17.30 40.02 20.23
N LEU A 17 -18.31 39.25 19.85
CA LEU A 17 -19.64 39.29 20.47
C LEU A 17 -19.77 38.15 21.49
N ARG A 18 -20.09 38.52 22.74
CA ARG A 18 -20.56 37.64 23.79
C ARG A 18 -22.08 37.52 23.66
N GLY A 19 -22.60 36.30 23.70
CA GLY A 19 -24.03 36.01 23.82
C GLY A 19 -24.21 34.84 24.79
N THR A 20 -25.05 35.07 25.79
CA THR A 20 -25.28 34.28 27.00
C THR A 20 -26.19 33.06 26.79
N HIS A 21 -26.00 32.08 27.69
CA HIS A 21 -26.70 30.81 27.93
C HIS A 21 -28.18 30.66 27.56
N VAL A 22 -28.53 29.49 27.00
CA VAL A 22 -29.73 28.72 27.37
C VAL A 22 -29.36 27.23 27.41
N TRP A 23 -29.49 26.62 28.59
CA TRP A 23 -29.40 25.19 28.83
C TRP A 23 -30.78 24.57 28.57
N ILE A 24 -30.86 23.53 27.73
CA ILE A 24 -32.02 22.62 27.69
C ILE A 24 -31.48 21.19 27.65
N GLN A 25 -31.60 20.50 28.79
CA GLN A 25 -31.51 19.04 28.87
C GLN A 25 -32.89 18.43 28.62
N PRO A 26 -32.97 17.30 27.92
CA PRO A 26 -34.04 16.34 28.14
C PRO A 26 -33.57 15.20 29.07
N GLN A 27 -34.35 15.02 30.14
CA GLN A 27 -34.29 13.98 31.16
C GLN A 27 -34.54 12.55 30.62
N PRO A 28 -34.19 11.50 31.39
CA PRO A 28 -34.13 10.12 30.95
C PRO A 28 -35.49 9.41 31.04
N LEU A 29 -35.78 8.51 30.09
CA LEU A 29 -36.88 7.57 30.23
C LEU A 29 -36.38 6.29 30.89
N TYR A 30 -36.91 6.06 32.09
CA TYR A 30 -36.83 4.83 32.87
C TYR A 30 -38.02 3.93 32.49
N THR A 31 -37.79 2.61 32.45
CA THR A 31 -38.72 1.43 32.53
C THR A 31 -38.30 0.40 31.48
N GLN A 32 -38.22 -0.91 31.72
CA GLN A 32 -38.46 -1.76 32.88
C GLN A 32 -37.73 -3.09 32.63
N TRP A 33 -37.34 -3.76 33.71
CA TRP A 33 -36.72 -5.07 33.74
C TRP A 33 -37.70 -6.18 33.32
N ILE A 34 -37.31 -7.02 32.35
CA ILE A 34 -37.89 -8.36 32.18
C ILE A 34 -36.75 -9.36 31.81
N LYS A 35 -36.57 -10.37 32.65
CA LYS A 35 -35.88 -11.66 32.41
C LYS A 35 -36.70 -12.74 33.14
N PRO A 36 -36.50 -14.06 32.92
CA PRO A 36 -36.41 -14.79 31.65
C PRO A 36 -37.25 -16.12 31.69
N ARG A 37 -37.64 -16.67 30.54
CA ARG A 37 -38.03 -18.10 30.34
C ARG A 37 -37.68 -18.42 28.87
N SER A 38 -37.14 -19.55 28.46
CA SER A 38 -37.01 -20.90 29.02
C SER A 38 -35.92 -21.66 28.24
N ALA A 39 -35.39 -22.70 28.90
CA ALA A 39 -34.35 -23.61 28.44
C ALA A 39 -34.63 -24.27 27.07
N ILE A 40 -33.59 -24.41 26.26
CA ILE A 40 -33.50 -25.43 25.22
C ILE A 40 -32.20 -26.22 25.45
N ARG A 41 -32.37 -27.54 25.53
CA ARG A 41 -31.38 -28.56 25.88
C ARG A 41 -30.22 -28.59 24.90
N LEU A 42 -29.01 -28.63 25.43
CA LEU A 42 -27.82 -29.12 24.75
C LEU A 42 -27.70 -30.62 25.04
N THR A 43 -27.60 -31.43 23.99
CA THR A 43 -27.14 -32.81 24.06
C THR A 43 -25.99 -32.98 23.08
N GLU A 44 -24.77 -33.03 23.61
CA GLU A 44 -23.63 -33.65 22.93
C GLU A 44 -23.77 -35.19 22.95
N PRO A 45 -22.99 -35.88 22.11
CA PRO A 45 -22.20 -36.95 22.70
C PRO A 45 -20.71 -36.85 22.33
N ALA A 46 -19.91 -37.07 23.38
CA ALA A 46 -18.47 -37.17 23.38
C ALA A 46 -17.94 -38.19 22.35
N ARG A 47 -16.87 -37.82 21.64
CA ARG A 47 -15.97 -38.78 20.98
C ARG A 47 -14.56 -38.63 21.56
N ARG A 48 -14.06 -39.77 22.05
CA ARG A 48 -12.74 -40.01 22.61
C ARG A 48 -11.64 -39.66 21.60
N TYR A 49 -10.66 -38.88 22.00
CA TYR A 49 -9.38 -38.76 21.30
C TYR A 49 -8.39 -39.76 21.89
N THR A 50 -8.08 -40.81 21.12
CA THR A 50 -6.87 -41.61 21.32
C THR A 50 -5.69 -40.90 20.69
N THR A 51 -4.66 -40.67 21.48
CA THR A 51 -3.34 -40.22 21.06
C THR A 51 -2.70 -41.27 20.14
N HIS A 52 -2.14 -40.87 18.99
CA HIS A 52 -0.96 -41.53 18.41
C HIS A 52 -0.17 -40.55 17.55
N SER A 53 1.10 -40.44 17.93
CA SER A 53 2.21 -39.78 17.23
C SER A 53 2.53 -40.53 15.93
N SER A 54 2.59 -39.83 14.80
CA SER A 54 3.50 -40.19 13.71
C SER A 54 3.79 -38.99 12.82
N LEU A 55 5.08 -38.75 12.57
CA LEU A 55 5.58 -37.83 11.55
C LEU A 55 5.03 -38.27 10.17
N TYR A 56 4.41 -37.35 9.43
CA TYR A 56 4.12 -37.55 8.01
C TYR A 56 4.66 -36.38 7.19
N LEU A 57 5.67 -36.68 6.38
CA LEU A 57 6.03 -35.95 5.16
C LEU A 57 4.79 -35.88 4.26
N ARG A 58 4.25 -34.68 4.02
CA ARG A 58 3.12 -34.48 3.11
C ARG A 58 3.61 -34.12 1.71
N THR A 59 3.41 -35.03 0.77
CA THR A 59 3.42 -34.77 -0.67
C THR A 59 2.13 -34.06 -1.10
N HIS A 60 2.19 -33.36 -2.23
CA HIS A 60 1.27 -32.34 -2.76
C HIS A 60 -0.22 -32.71 -3.01
N THR A 61 -0.78 -33.78 -2.43
CA THR A 61 -2.11 -34.31 -2.87
C THR A 61 -3.27 -34.21 -1.88
N ASP A 62 -3.07 -33.72 -0.65
CA ASP A 62 -4.18 -33.64 0.33
C ASP A 62 -4.68 -32.21 0.56
N LEU A 63 -5.26 -31.61 -0.50
CA LEU A 63 -6.10 -30.41 -0.36
C LEU A 63 -7.51 -30.83 0.08
N PRO A 64 -8.16 -30.11 1.03
CA PRO A 64 -9.53 -30.41 1.44
C PRO A 64 -10.50 -30.39 0.26
N PRO A 65 -11.46 -31.33 0.16
CA PRO A 65 -12.38 -31.47 -0.97
C PRO A 65 -13.31 -30.27 -1.21
N GLN A 66 -13.39 -29.31 -0.28
CA GLN A 66 -14.16 -28.07 -0.46
C GLN A 66 -13.44 -27.02 -1.33
N LEU A 67 -12.16 -27.21 -1.65
CA LEU A 67 -11.41 -26.35 -2.57
C LEU A 67 -11.55 -26.76 -4.05
N SER A 68 -12.12 -27.93 -4.36
CA SER A 68 -12.14 -28.47 -5.73
C SER A 68 -13.33 -28.04 -6.59
N THR A 69 -14.30 -27.29 -6.06
CA THR A 69 -15.54 -26.93 -6.78
C THR A 69 -15.83 -25.43 -6.84
N MET A 70 -14.82 -24.57 -6.70
CA MET A 70 -14.97 -23.15 -6.99
C MET A 70 -14.04 -22.75 -8.13
N ASP A 71 -14.62 -22.29 -9.23
CA ASP A 71 -13.95 -21.74 -10.42
C ASP A 71 -13.21 -20.40 -10.15
N ALA A 72 -12.40 -20.34 -9.09
CA ALA A 72 -11.48 -19.23 -8.82
C ALA A 72 -10.05 -19.76 -8.83
N PRO A 73 -9.14 -19.25 -9.68
CA PRO A 73 -7.75 -19.70 -9.69
C PRO A 73 -7.06 -19.10 -8.47
N TYR A 74 -7.15 -19.76 -7.32
CA TYR A 74 -6.33 -19.41 -6.19
C TYR A 74 -4.86 -19.56 -6.59
N PRO A 75 -3.99 -18.61 -6.22
CA PRO A 75 -2.60 -18.72 -6.59
C PRO A 75 -1.92 -19.88 -5.87
N VAL A 76 -0.83 -20.37 -6.45
CA VAL A 76 0.05 -21.34 -5.78
C VAL A 76 0.71 -20.65 -4.57
N PRO A 77 0.65 -21.22 -3.36
CA PRO A 77 1.29 -20.63 -2.20
C PRO A 77 2.82 -20.62 -2.32
N GLY A 78 3.44 -19.71 -1.58
CA GLY A 78 4.89 -19.71 -1.39
C GLY A 78 5.37 -20.98 -0.68
N SER A 79 6.68 -21.21 -0.68
CA SER A 79 7.29 -22.37 -0.01
C SER A 79 7.06 -22.39 1.51
N ASP A 80 6.72 -21.24 2.10
CA ASP A 80 6.32 -21.11 3.51
C ASP A 80 4.80 -21.31 3.75
N GLY A 81 4.03 -21.67 2.71
CA GLY A 81 2.61 -21.97 2.79
C GLY A 81 1.70 -20.74 2.81
N PHE A 82 2.22 -19.54 2.56
CA PHE A 82 1.45 -18.30 2.53
C PHE A 82 1.12 -17.86 1.11
N VAL A 83 -0.02 -17.19 0.97
CA VAL A 83 -0.35 -16.36 -0.20
C VAL A 83 -0.44 -14.91 0.20
N THR A 84 0.07 -14.04 -0.66
CA THR A 84 0.04 -12.59 -0.47
C THR A 84 -1.07 -11.98 -1.30
N LEU A 85 -1.89 -11.12 -0.68
CA LEU A 85 -3.00 -10.45 -1.33
C LEU A 85 -3.17 -9.03 -0.80
N SER A 86 -3.88 -8.21 -1.56
CA SER A 86 -4.32 -6.89 -1.12
C SER A 86 -5.76 -6.62 -1.57
N PHE A 87 -6.43 -5.71 -0.87
CA PHE A 87 -7.71 -5.17 -1.28
C PHE A 87 -7.94 -3.83 -0.59
N TYR A 88 -8.83 -3.03 -1.16
CA TYR A 88 -9.40 -1.86 -0.51
C TYR A 88 -10.87 -1.76 -0.89
N SER A 89 -11.66 -1.07 -0.08
CA SER A 89 -13.06 -0.80 -0.36
C SER A 89 -13.46 0.49 0.35
N PHE A 90 -14.15 1.37 -0.38
CA PHE A 90 -14.68 2.61 0.15
C PHE A 90 -16.15 2.44 0.54
N PHE A 91 -16.45 2.64 1.82
CA PHE A 91 -17.81 2.60 2.34
C PHE A 91 -17.85 3.22 3.74
N SER A 92 -19.03 3.66 4.18
CA SER A 92 -19.18 4.20 5.53
C SER A 92 -18.95 3.09 6.55
N LEU A 93 -17.87 3.23 7.32
CA LEU A 93 -17.51 2.33 8.39
C LEU A 93 -17.77 3.00 9.74
N GLN A 94 -18.71 2.44 10.48
CA GLN A 94 -19.05 2.90 11.83
C GLN A 94 -18.25 2.14 12.89
N SER A 95 -18.16 2.71 14.10
CA SER A 95 -17.50 2.06 15.25
C SER A 95 -16.07 1.59 14.97
N ILE A 96 -15.26 2.43 14.31
CA ILE A 96 -13.92 2.10 13.78
C ILE A 96 -12.97 1.44 14.78
N GLN A 97 -13.02 1.82 16.06
CA GLN A 97 -12.17 1.23 17.11
C GLN A 97 -12.57 -0.21 17.43
N THR A 98 -13.88 -0.49 17.45
CA THR A 98 -14.43 -1.83 17.63
C THR A 98 -14.09 -2.69 16.42
N THR A 99 -14.32 -2.18 15.21
CA THR A 99 -13.96 -2.88 13.97
C THR A 99 -12.46 -3.20 13.91
N ARG A 100 -11.60 -2.24 14.26
CA ARG A 100 -10.15 -2.45 14.32
C ARG A 100 -9.77 -3.59 15.27
N SER A 101 -10.37 -3.63 16.46
CA SER A 101 -10.09 -4.66 17.46
C SER A 101 -10.61 -6.03 17.03
N HIS A 102 -11.80 -6.09 16.42
CA HIS A 102 -12.38 -7.30 15.87
C HIS A 102 -11.50 -7.87 14.75
N LEU A 103 -11.10 -7.04 13.78
CA LEU A 103 -10.21 -7.43 12.69
C LEU A 103 -8.89 -7.98 13.20
N GLN A 104 -8.27 -7.30 14.18
CA GLN A 104 -7.02 -7.76 14.77
C GLN A 104 -7.18 -9.17 15.35
N ALA A 105 -8.18 -9.39 16.21
CA ALA A 105 -8.38 -10.67 16.90
C ALA A 105 -8.72 -11.82 15.93
N GLN A 106 -9.66 -11.60 15.00
CA GLN A 106 -10.10 -12.66 14.08
C GLN A 106 -8.99 -13.06 13.10
N TRP A 107 -8.30 -12.08 12.52
CA TRP A 107 -7.27 -12.38 11.53
C TRP A 107 -5.99 -12.94 12.19
N GLU A 108 -5.67 -12.56 13.44
CA GLU A 108 -4.64 -13.24 14.23
C GLU A 108 -5.00 -14.71 14.50
N ALA A 109 -6.26 -15.01 14.83
CA ALA A 109 -6.73 -16.38 15.03
C ALA A 109 -6.62 -17.24 13.76
N LEU A 110 -6.71 -16.62 12.58
CA LEU A 110 -6.46 -17.26 11.29
C LEU A 110 -4.97 -17.34 10.91
N GLY A 111 -4.06 -16.86 11.76
CA GLY A 111 -2.62 -16.81 11.45
C GLY A 111 -2.25 -15.82 10.35
N ILE A 112 -3.14 -14.87 10.04
CA ILE A 112 -2.91 -13.83 9.02
C ILE A 112 -1.94 -12.80 9.59
N VAL A 113 -0.99 -12.39 8.75
CA VAL A 113 -0.06 -11.28 9.03
C VAL A 113 -0.22 -10.21 7.96
N GLY A 114 0.06 -8.95 8.29
CA GLY A 114 -0.23 -7.89 7.32
C GLY A 114 -0.27 -6.48 7.88
N ARG A 115 -0.69 -5.55 7.02
CA ARG A 115 -0.97 -4.15 7.35
C ARG A 115 -2.38 -3.83 6.90
N VAL A 116 -3.16 -3.28 7.83
CA VAL A 116 -4.57 -2.96 7.60
C VAL A 116 -4.82 -1.57 8.12
N TYR A 117 -5.37 -0.72 7.26
CA TYR A 117 -5.85 0.60 7.62
C TYR A 117 -7.36 0.62 7.54
N VAL A 118 -7.96 1.15 8.58
CA VAL A 118 -9.40 1.41 8.65
C VAL A 118 -9.61 2.89 8.96
N SER A 119 -10.60 3.48 8.32
CA SER A 119 -11.07 4.84 8.57
C SER A 119 -12.59 4.86 8.45
N ASN A 120 -13.24 6.00 8.64
CA ASN A 120 -14.69 6.10 8.46
C ASN A 120 -15.11 5.86 7.00
N GLU A 121 -14.17 6.00 6.06
CA GLU A 121 -14.35 5.87 4.63
C GLU A 121 -14.06 4.44 4.11
N GLY A 122 -13.67 3.50 4.98
CA GLY A 122 -13.58 2.08 4.63
C GLY A 122 -12.32 1.37 5.12
N ILE A 123 -11.73 0.55 4.25
CA ILE A 123 -10.59 -0.33 4.57
C ILE A 123 -9.57 -0.40 3.43
N ASN A 124 -8.29 -0.55 3.79
CA ASN A 124 -7.19 -0.89 2.90
C ASN A 124 -6.32 -1.95 3.58
N ALA A 125 -6.12 -3.10 2.94
CA ALA A 125 -5.46 -4.25 3.52
C ALA A 125 -4.40 -4.83 2.57
N GLN A 126 -3.26 -5.21 3.15
CA GLN A 126 -2.17 -5.95 2.51
C GLN A 126 -1.80 -7.09 3.46
N LEU A 127 -2.03 -8.32 3.03
CA LEU A 127 -2.04 -9.49 3.89
C LEU A 127 -1.16 -10.60 3.30
N SER A 128 -0.49 -11.35 4.17
CA SER A 128 -0.08 -12.73 3.90
C SER A 128 -0.98 -13.64 4.71
N VAL A 129 -1.66 -14.55 4.02
CA VAL A 129 -2.65 -15.46 4.58
C VAL A 129 -2.13 -16.89 4.42
N PRO A 130 -2.15 -17.73 5.46
CA PRO A 130 -1.90 -19.15 5.29
C PRO A 130 -2.86 -19.72 4.24
N PHE A 131 -2.37 -20.46 3.25
CA PHE A 131 -3.18 -20.90 2.11
C PHE A 131 -4.47 -21.63 2.53
N ALA A 132 -4.35 -22.50 3.54
CA ALA A 132 -5.47 -23.25 4.11
C ALA A 132 -6.55 -22.37 4.78
N LYS A 133 -6.28 -21.08 5.00
CA LYS A 133 -7.16 -20.11 5.67
C LYS A 133 -7.81 -19.10 4.72
N ILE A 134 -7.61 -19.26 3.41
CA ILE A 134 -8.20 -18.36 2.41
C ILE A 134 -9.72 -18.47 2.36
N ILE A 135 -10.27 -19.68 2.46
CA ILE A 135 -11.72 -19.88 2.48
C ILE A 135 -12.31 -19.29 3.76
N ASP A 136 -11.73 -19.58 4.92
CA ASP A 136 -12.14 -18.98 6.21
C ASP A 136 -12.15 -17.44 6.15
N LEU A 137 -11.13 -16.82 5.54
CA LEU A 137 -11.08 -15.37 5.33
C LEU A 137 -12.21 -14.89 4.41
N ARG A 138 -12.46 -15.58 3.29
CA ARG A 138 -13.51 -15.22 2.34
C ARG A 138 -14.89 -15.28 3.00
N GLU A 139 -15.20 -16.38 3.67
CA GLU A 139 -16.47 -16.57 4.39
C GLU A 139 -16.67 -15.49 5.45
N TRP A 140 -15.62 -15.18 6.21
CA TRP A 140 -15.69 -14.14 7.23
C TRP A 140 -15.97 -12.75 6.61
N LEU A 141 -15.31 -12.40 5.49
CA LEU A 141 -15.54 -11.14 4.79
C LEU A 141 -16.95 -11.05 4.19
N GLU A 142 -17.48 -12.16 3.68
CA GLU A 142 -18.81 -12.23 3.08
C GLU A 142 -19.91 -12.05 4.15
N HIS A 143 -19.82 -12.81 5.24
CA HIS A 143 -20.85 -12.86 6.28
C HIS A 143 -20.69 -11.81 7.39
N SER A 144 -19.58 -11.09 7.42
CA SER A 144 -19.39 -9.99 8.38
C SER A 144 -20.42 -8.89 8.17
N THR A 145 -21.11 -8.51 9.24
CA THR A 145 -22.08 -7.39 9.24
C THR A 145 -21.43 -6.05 8.89
N VAL A 146 -20.10 -5.97 9.04
CA VAL A 146 -19.28 -4.80 8.71
C VAL A 146 -19.04 -4.70 7.20
N PHE A 147 -18.65 -5.80 6.56
CA PHE A 147 -18.24 -5.79 5.16
C PHE A 147 -19.36 -6.14 4.19
N ARG A 148 -20.31 -7.01 4.57
CA ARG A 148 -21.50 -7.39 3.78
C ARG A 148 -21.16 -7.69 2.31
N GLY A 149 -20.11 -8.47 2.06
CA GLY A 149 -19.66 -8.82 0.70
C GLY A 149 -19.01 -7.69 -0.12
N ARG A 150 -18.75 -6.50 0.46
CA ARG A 150 -18.12 -5.36 -0.24
C ARG A 150 -16.69 -5.59 -0.71
N ILE A 151 -16.06 -6.68 -0.26
CA ILE A 151 -14.72 -7.10 -0.70
C ILE A 151 -14.88 -8.35 -1.57
N SER A 152 -15.31 -8.12 -2.81
CA SER A 152 -15.64 -9.20 -3.76
C SER A 152 -14.43 -9.78 -4.48
N ARG A 153 -13.30 -9.05 -4.50
CA ARG A 153 -12.08 -9.46 -5.21
C ARG A 153 -10.85 -9.23 -4.35
N PHE A 154 -9.91 -10.16 -4.44
CA PHE A 154 -8.55 -9.99 -3.94
C PHE A 154 -7.64 -9.67 -5.10
N ASN A 155 -6.77 -8.69 -4.90
CA ASN A 155 -5.64 -8.44 -5.77
C ASN A 155 -4.47 -9.30 -5.29
N TRP A 156 -4.36 -10.51 -5.87
CA TRP A 156 -3.28 -11.44 -5.49
C TRP A 156 -1.94 -10.88 -5.92
N ALA A 157 -0.93 -11.00 -5.08
CA ALA A 157 0.39 -10.56 -5.47
C ALA A 157 0.96 -11.45 -6.59
N LEU A 158 2.04 -11.01 -7.23
CA LEU A 158 2.72 -11.80 -8.25
C LEU A 158 3.57 -12.91 -7.62
N GLU A 159 4.15 -12.65 -6.46
CA GLU A 159 4.95 -13.61 -5.71
C GLU A 159 4.37 -13.85 -4.32
N HIS A 160 4.39 -15.08 -3.83
CA HIS A 160 3.72 -15.45 -2.59
C HIS A 160 4.71 -15.87 -1.51
N SER A 161 4.55 -15.31 -0.32
CA SER A 161 5.34 -15.63 0.88
C SER A 161 4.73 -14.94 2.12
N GLN A 162 5.28 -15.24 3.29
CA GLN A 162 5.03 -14.51 4.52
C GLN A 162 5.78 -13.16 4.52
N ALA A 163 5.23 -12.24 3.73
CA ALA A 163 5.76 -10.91 3.48
C ALA A 163 5.82 -10.02 4.74
N PHE A 164 4.97 -10.30 5.74
CA PHE A 164 4.88 -9.55 7.00
C PHE A 164 5.29 -10.40 8.21
N LYS A 165 5.84 -9.75 9.24
CA LYS A 165 6.20 -10.43 10.50
C LYS A 165 5.02 -10.60 11.48
N ALA A 166 4.07 -9.68 11.43
CA ALA A 166 2.93 -9.62 12.35
C ALA A 166 1.78 -8.86 11.68
N LEU A 167 0.56 -9.06 12.18
CA LEU A 167 -0.60 -8.26 11.80
C LEU A 167 -0.61 -6.91 12.53
N HIS A 168 -0.81 -5.84 11.79
CA HIS A 168 -1.10 -4.53 12.37
C HIS A 168 -2.34 -3.92 11.74
N VAL A 169 -3.41 -3.84 12.52
CA VAL A 169 -4.63 -3.09 12.18
C VAL A 169 -4.59 -1.73 12.86
N ARG A 170 -4.61 -0.65 12.08
CA ARG A 170 -4.49 0.73 12.56
C ARG A 170 -5.64 1.60 12.04
N VAL A 171 -6.15 2.47 12.92
CA VAL A 171 -7.08 3.52 12.54
C VAL A 171 -6.28 4.71 12.01
N ARG A 172 -6.43 5.01 10.71
CA ARG A 172 -5.75 6.11 10.00
C ARG A 172 -6.33 6.24 8.57
N PRO A 173 -6.05 7.34 7.84
CA PRO A 173 -6.46 7.45 6.44
C PRO A 173 -6.01 6.23 5.62
N LEU A 174 -6.91 5.75 4.74
CA LEU A 174 -6.65 4.57 3.90
C LEU A 174 -5.45 4.78 2.97
N VAL A 175 -5.23 6.02 2.56
CA VAL A 175 -4.07 6.54 1.84
C VAL A 175 -3.76 7.95 2.31
N ALA A 176 -2.49 8.36 2.31
CA ALA A 176 -2.05 9.65 2.84
C ALA A 176 -2.17 10.78 1.80
N ALA A 177 -3.38 11.08 1.34
CA ALA A 177 -3.66 12.12 0.34
C ALA A 177 -3.37 13.55 0.85
N GLY A 178 -3.24 13.73 2.16
CA GLY A 178 -2.97 15.04 2.78
C GLY A 178 -4.16 15.98 2.87
N VAL A 179 -5.25 15.64 2.20
CA VAL A 179 -6.58 16.23 2.36
C VAL A 179 -7.54 15.17 2.88
N GLU A 180 -8.57 15.60 3.60
CA GLU A 180 -9.67 14.72 3.99
C GLU A 180 -10.54 14.48 2.75
N VAL A 181 -10.56 13.22 2.27
CA VAL A 181 -11.34 12.82 1.10
C VAL A 181 -12.55 12.05 1.59
N GLY A 182 -13.69 12.73 1.65
CA GLY A 182 -14.97 12.13 2.04
C GLY A 182 -15.53 11.17 1.00
N LEU A 183 -16.51 10.37 1.41
CA LEU A 183 -17.19 9.42 0.51
C LEU A 183 -17.93 10.10 -0.64
N ASP A 184 -18.34 11.36 -0.47
CA ASP A 184 -18.93 12.21 -1.50
C ASP A 184 -17.94 12.52 -2.62
N VAL A 185 -16.67 12.81 -2.28
CA VAL A 185 -15.62 12.97 -3.28
C VAL A 185 -15.33 11.63 -3.95
N LEU A 186 -15.16 10.56 -3.17
CA LEU A 186 -14.87 9.21 -3.66
C LEU A 186 -15.95 8.64 -4.58
N ALA A 187 -17.19 9.13 -4.48
CA ALA A 187 -18.28 8.76 -5.37
C ALA A 187 -18.06 9.22 -6.83
N ASN A 188 -17.15 10.18 -7.07
CA ASN A 188 -16.76 10.62 -8.42
C ASN A 188 -15.76 9.63 -9.07
N GLU A 189 -16.06 8.33 -9.05
CA GLU A 189 -15.11 7.31 -9.46
C GLU A 189 -14.55 7.56 -10.88
N PRO A 190 -13.24 7.34 -11.10
CA PRO A 190 -12.68 7.30 -12.44
C PRO A 190 -13.20 6.08 -13.20
N GLU A 191 -13.03 6.08 -14.51
CA GLU A 191 -13.29 4.89 -15.32
C GLU A 191 -12.19 3.85 -15.07
N TYR A 192 -12.57 2.60 -14.80
CA TYR A 192 -11.62 1.52 -14.54
C TYR A 192 -11.41 0.66 -15.78
N VAL A 193 -10.18 0.63 -16.28
CA VAL A 193 -9.78 -0.14 -17.45
C VAL A 193 -9.22 -1.49 -16.99
N GLU A 194 -9.68 -2.57 -17.61
CA GLU A 194 -9.15 -3.92 -17.33
C GLU A 194 -7.72 -4.09 -17.86
N PRO A 195 -6.87 -4.90 -17.20
CA PRO A 195 -5.49 -5.14 -17.64
C PRO A 195 -5.32 -5.49 -19.13
N LYS A 196 -6.23 -6.31 -19.67
CA LYS A 196 -6.23 -6.76 -21.07
C LYS A 196 -6.45 -5.63 -22.10
N ASP A 197 -7.09 -4.54 -21.68
CA ASP A 197 -7.42 -3.41 -22.54
C ASP A 197 -6.48 -2.22 -22.31
N TRP A 198 -5.64 -2.28 -21.26
CA TRP A 198 -4.75 -1.19 -20.87
C TRP A 198 -3.75 -0.79 -21.95
N GLY A 199 -3.20 -1.76 -22.70
CA GLY A 199 -2.28 -1.49 -23.81
C GLY A 199 -2.90 -0.57 -24.86
N LYS A 200 -4.17 -0.80 -25.21
CA LYS A 200 -4.91 0.01 -26.19
C LYS A 200 -5.15 1.43 -25.68
N GLU A 201 -5.43 1.58 -24.39
CA GLU A 201 -5.60 2.91 -23.79
C GLU A 201 -4.29 3.71 -23.85
N LEU A 202 -3.15 3.07 -23.60
CA LEU A 202 -1.83 3.70 -23.69
C LEU A 202 -1.48 4.21 -25.11
N ASP A 203 -2.15 3.69 -26.15
CA ASP A 203 -1.97 4.15 -27.53
C ASP A 203 -2.92 5.32 -27.88
N THR A 204 -3.73 5.79 -26.93
CA THR A 204 -4.57 6.97 -27.11
C THR A 204 -3.69 8.20 -27.37
N PRO A 205 -3.87 8.91 -28.50
CA PRO A 205 -3.11 10.11 -28.80
C PRO A 205 -3.23 11.17 -27.69
N ASP A 206 -2.13 11.84 -27.39
CA ASP A 206 -2.04 12.92 -26.39
C ASP A 206 -2.47 12.55 -24.97
N ALA A 207 -2.58 11.24 -24.66
CA ALA A 207 -2.89 10.77 -23.32
C ALA A 207 -1.78 11.11 -22.34
N LEU A 208 -2.15 11.73 -21.22
CA LEU A 208 -1.27 11.93 -20.09
C LEU A 208 -1.27 10.66 -19.24
N VAL A 209 -0.21 9.86 -19.38
CA VAL A 209 0.00 8.65 -18.57
C VAL A 209 0.72 9.03 -17.28
N LEU A 210 0.07 8.81 -16.14
CA LEU A 210 0.57 9.17 -14.81
C LEU A 210 0.84 7.93 -13.98
N ASP A 211 2.09 7.82 -13.52
CA ASP A 211 2.44 6.91 -12.44
C ASP A 211 2.12 7.61 -11.12
N MET A 212 1.05 7.17 -10.44
CA MET A 212 0.65 7.66 -9.12
C MET A 212 1.39 6.89 -8.02
N ARG A 213 2.68 6.62 -8.23
CA ARG A 213 3.57 5.93 -7.31
C ARG A 213 4.74 6.82 -6.95
N ASN A 214 5.37 6.54 -5.82
CA ASN A 214 6.53 7.30 -5.41
C ASN A 214 7.70 7.06 -6.38
N THR A 215 8.61 8.02 -6.49
CA THR A 215 9.75 8.00 -7.43
C THR A 215 10.57 6.70 -7.37
N TYR A 216 10.81 6.13 -6.19
CA TYR A 216 11.55 4.87 -6.06
C TYR A 216 10.82 3.67 -6.69
N GLU A 217 9.48 3.69 -6.73
CA GLU A 217 8.69 2.64 -7.39
C GLU A 217 8.81 2.78 -8.92
N TYR A 218 8.78 4.01 -9.44
CA TYR A 218 8.96 4.35 -10.86
C TYR A 218 10.36 4.01 -11.39
N ARG A 219 11.39 4.16 -10.55
CA ARG A 219 12.79 3.89 -10.89
C ARG A 219 13.04 2.44 -11.33
N VAL A 220 12.35 1.47 -10.73
CA VAL A 220 12.58 0.03 -10.98
C VAL A 220 11.58 -0.60 -11.92
N GLY A 221 10.46 0.06 -12.20
CA GLY A 221 9.55 -0.37 -13.24
C GLY A 221 8.46 0.64 -13.48
N ARG A 222 7.96 0.74 -14.71
CA ARG A 222 6.96 1.73 -15.14
C ARG A 222 6.34 1.34 -16.47
N PHE A 223 5.19 1.92 -16.78
CA PHE A 223 4.66 1.87 -18.14
C PHE A 223 5.46 2.79 -19.08
N ASP A 224 5.51 2.41 -20.35
CA ASP A 224 6.06 3.23 -21.42
C ASP A 224 5.39 4.62 -21.42
N ASN A 225 6.20 5.68 -21.58
CA ASN A 225 5.78 7.09 -21.59
C ASN A 225 5.08 7.62 -20.31
N ALA A 226 5.08 6.87 -19.21
CA ALA A 226 4.51 7.34 -17.96
C ALA A 226 5.31 8.51 -17.37
N VAL A 227 4.59 9.52 -16.88
CA VAL A 227 5.13 10.65 -16.13
C VAL A 227 4.99 10.34 -14.64
N CYS A 228 6.08 10.51 -13.89
CA CYS A 228 6.10 10.46 -12.44
C CYS A 228 6.44 11.85 -11.90
N PRO A 229 5.55 12.49 -11.11
CA PRO A 229 5.83 13.76 -10.48
C PRO A 229 7.08 13.69 -9.59
N ASP A 230 7.87 14.76 -9.57
CA ASP A 230 9.15 14.81 -8.86
C ASP A 230 8.97 15.16 -7.37
N VAL A 231 8.19 14.36 -6.64
CA VAL A 231 7.82 14.58 -5.22
C VAL A 231 7.91 13.30 -4.39
N ASP A 232 8.00 13.45 -3.06
CA ASP A 232 8.31 12.34 -2.16
C ASP A 232 7.09 11.71 -1.50
N THR A 233 5.96 12.43 -1.49
CA THR A 233 4.74 11.99 -0.85
C THR A 233 3.54 12.01 -1.79
N PHE A 234 2.62 11.08 -1.59
CA PHE A 234 1.35 11.04 -2.34
C PHE A 234 0.52 12.33 -2.21
N ARG A 235 0.67 13.08 -1.10
CA ARG A 235 0.04 14.38 -0.92
C ARG A 235 0.54 15.38 -1.95
N GLU A 236 1.85 15.55 -2.02
CA GLU A 236 2.48 16.47 -2.98
C GLU A 236 2.25 16.01 -4.42
N GLU A 237 2.29 14.69 -4.64
CA GLU A 237 1.99 14.07 -5.92
C GLU A 237 0.58 14.40 -6.41
N LEU A 238 -0.41 14.29 -5.53
CA LEU A 238 -1.80 14.62 -5.86
C LEU A 238 -1.96 16.10 -6.21
N ASP A 239 -1.34 17.01 -5.45
CA ASP A 239 -1.41 18.45 -5.71
C ASP A 239 -0.75 18.82 -7.05
N GLN A 240 0.41 18.23 -7.34
CA GLN A 240 1.12 18.46 -8.60
C GLN A 240 0.35 17.88 -9.79
N VAL A 241 -0.14 16.64 -9.69
CA VAL A 241 -0.97 16.00 -10.72
C VAL A 241 -2.23 16.80 -10.99
N ARG A 242 -2.93 17.24 -9.95
CA ARG A 242 -4.11 18.09 -10.06
C ARG A 242 -3.79 19.36 -10.84
N THR A 243 -2.68 20.04 -10.50
CA THR A 243 -2.24 21.24 -11.21
C THR A 243 -1.93 20.94 -12.69
N MET A 244 -1.17 19.89 -12.98
CA MET A 244 -0.86 19.49 -14.35
C MET A 244 -2.12 19.19 -15.17
N CYS A 245 -3.06 18.41 -14.61
CA CYS A 245 -4.28 18.03 -15.30
C CYS A 245 -5.23 19.22 -15.53
N LEU A 246 -5.35 20.16 -14.59
CA LEU A 246 -6.24 21.31 -14.72
C LEU A 246 -5.79 22.35 -15.76
N THR A 247 -4.53 22.29 -16.21
CA THR A 247 -4.04 23.08 -17.35
C THR A 247 -4.42 22.50 -18.71
N ARG A 248 -4.99 21.29 -18.76
CA ARG A 248 -5.40 20.61 -19.99
C ARG A 248 -6.90 20.80 -20.27
N PRO A 249 -7.37 20.55 -21.52
CA PRO A 249 -8.79 20.46 -21.81
C PRO A 249 -9.53 19.49 -20.87
N ARG A 250 -10.81 19.76 -20.59
CA ARG A 250 -11.58 18.98 -19.60
C ARG A 250 -11.76 17.51 -19.98
N ASP A 251 -11.77 17.24 -21.27
CA ASP A 251 -11.91 15.92 -21.90
C ASP A 251 -10.56 15.30 -22.30
N ALA A 252 -9.44 15.94 -21.98
CA ALA A 252 -8.12 15.42 -22.29
C ALA A 252 -7.91 14.05 -21.62
N PRO A 253 -7.42 13.03 -22.36
CA PRO A 253 -7.23 11.68 -21.82
C PRO A 253 -6.17 11.67 -20.71
N ILE A 254 -6.58 11.24 -19.52
CA ILE A 254 -5.71 11.06 -18.35
C ILE A 254 -5.76 9.60 -17.94
N LEU A 255 -4.62 8.91 -18.01
CA LEU A 255 -4.48 7.49 -17.69
C LEU A 255 -3.62 7.36 -16.44
N MET A 256 -4.16 6.80 -15.36
CA MET A 256 -3.43 6.66 -14.10
C MET A 256 -3.25 5.20 -13.71
N TYR A 257 -2.10 4.88 -13.13
CA TYR A 257 -1.88 3.60 -12.48
C TYR A 257 -1.08 3.76 -11.19
N CYS A 258 -1.24 2.78 -10.31
CA CYS A 258 -0.37 2.62 -9.16
C CYS A 258 -0.22 1.13 -8.87
N THR A 259 0.37 0.76 -7.72
CA THR A 259 0.65 -0.65 -7.37
C THR A 259 -0.62 -1.52 -7.36
N GLY A 260 -1.66 -1.07 -6.66
CA GLY A 260 -2.86 -1.88 -6.37
C GLY A 260 -4.20 -1.18 -6.60
N GLY A 261 -4.21 0.08 -7.06
CA GLY A 261 -5.41 0.83 -7.44
C GLY A 261 -5.80 1.99 -6.51
N ILE A 262 -5.63 1.86 -5.18
CA ILE A 262 -6.23 2.82 -4.23
C ILE A 262 -5.80 4.28 -4.42
N ARG A 263 -4.51 4.55 -4.71
CA ARG A 263 -4.02 5.92 -4.97
C ARG A 263 -4.73 6.54 -6.17
N CYS A 264 -4.93 5.77 -7.23
CA CYS A 264 -5.61 6.24 -8.44
C CYS A 264 -7.12 6.36 -8.27
N SER A 265 -7.75 5.52 -7.45
CA SER A 265 -9.17 5.71 -7.09
C SER A 265 -9.37 7.05 -6.38
N VAL A 266 -8.51 7.39 -5.42
CA VAL A 266 -8.57 8.68 -4.72
C VAL A 266 -8.23 9.85 -5.64
N ALA A 267 -7.11 9.78 -6.36
CA ALA A 267 -6.68 10.84 -7.26
C ALA A 267 -7.69 11.06 -8.39
N GLY A 268 -8.19 9.98 -9.00
CA GLY A 268 -9.20 10.07 -10.05
C GLY A 268 -10.51 10.65 -9.57
N ALA A 269 -10.94 10.31 -8.36
CA ALA A 269 -12.12 10.91 -7.74
C ALA A 269 -11.98 12.43 -7.55
N VAL A 270 -10.81 12.89 -7.10
CA VAL A 270 -10.50 14.32 -6.97
C VAL A 270 -10.52 15.00 -8.35
N LEU A 271 -9.81 14.45 -9.34
CA LEU A 271 -9.74 15.02 -10.70
C LEU A 271 -11.12 15.10 -11.37
N ARG A 272 -11.94 14.06 -11.20
CA ARG A 272 -13.33 14.03 -11.69
C ARG A 272 -14.20 15.07 -10.99
N GLY A 273 -14.06 15.21 -9.67
CA GLY A 273 -14.72 16.25 -8.88
C GLY A 273 -14.32 17.67 -9.30
N ASP A 274 -13.10 17.85 -9.80
CA ASP A 274 -12.65 19.13 -10.39
C ASP A 274 -13.16 19.38 -11.82
N GLY A 275 -13.95 18.46 -12.39
CA GLY A 275 -14.61 18.61 -13.68
C GLY A 275 -13.84 18.02 -14.88
N LEU A 276 -12.79 17.22 -14.65
CA LEU A 276 -12.14 16.45 -15.71
C LEU A 276 -12.98 15.22 -16.06
N THR A 277 -13.31 15.00 -17.32
CA THR A 277 -14.31 13.99 -17.73
C THR A 277 -13.67 12.68 -18.18
N ASN A 278 -12.48 12.73 -18.77
CA ASN A 278 -11.77 11.57 -19.34
C ASN A 278 -10.61 11.09 -18.45
N VAL A 279 -10.97 10.62 -17.26
CA VAL A 279 -10.02 10.12 -16.25
C VAL A 279 -10.18 8.61 -16.11
N LYS A 280 -9.18 7.87 -16.56
CA LYS A 280 -9.17 6.40 -16.54
C LYS A 280 -8.06 5.87 -15.64
N THR A 281 -8.29 4.72 -15.02
CA THR A 281 -7.29 4.05 -14.20
C THR A 281 -7.23 2.54 -14.42
N LEU A 282 -6.02 1.99 -14.34
CA LEU A 282 -5.79 0.56 -14.42
C LEU A 282 -6.40 -0.18 -13.22
N ARG A 283 -7.40 -1.03 -13.48
CA ARG A 283 -8.05 -1.84 -12.46
C ARG A 283 -7.05 -2.79 -11.79
N GLY A 284 -6.95 -2.71 -10.47
CA GLY A 284 -6.01 -3.52 -9.68
C GLY A 284 -4.54 -3.12 -9.84
N GLY A 285 -4.25 -2.06 -10.60
CA GLY A 285 -2.91 -1.51 -10.76
C GLY A 285 -1.90 -2.46 -11.42
N VAL A 286 -0.62 -2.17 -11.19
CA VAL A 286 0.51 -2.94 -11.75
C VAL A 286 0.44 -4.42 -11.36
N ILE A 287 -0.06 -4.75 -10.16
CA ILE A 287 -0.19 -6.15 -9.72
C ILE A 287 -1.13 -6.91 -10.67
N ALA A 288 -2.34 -6.41 -10.91
CA ALA A 288 -3.30 -7.07 -11.79
C ALA A 288 -2.81 -7.12 -13.24
N TYR A 289 -2.08 -6.10 -13.70
CA TYR A 289 -1.45 -6.12 -15.02
C TYR A 289 -0.34 -7.16 -15.13
N GLY A 290 0.55 -7.26 -14.13
CA GLY A 290 1.57 -8.29 -14.12
C GLY A 290 0.99 -9.71 -14.08
N GLN A 291 -0.14 -9.91 -13.41
CA GLN A 291 -0.85 -11.20 -13.44
C GLN A 291 -1.36 -11.52 -14.84
N HIS A 292 -1.93 -10.52 -15.50
CA HIS A 292 -2.39 -10.64 -16.87
C HIS A 292 -1.23 -11.03 -17.80
N VAL A 293 -0.12 -10.29 -17.77
CA VAL A 293 1.10 -10.58 -18.55
C VAL A 293 1.62 -12.00 -18.30
N ARG A 294 1.67 -12.45 -17.03
CA ARG A 294 2.11 -13.82 -16.70
C ARG A 294 1.14 -14.88 -17.21
N LYS A 295 -0.16 -14.61 -17.14
CA LYS A 295 -1.22 -15.53 -17.58
C LYS A 295 -1.25 -15.66 -19.10
N THR A 296 -1.06 -14.57 -19.83
CA THR A 296 -1.04 -14.55 -21.30
C THR A 296 0.32 -14.89 -21.89
N GLN A 297 1.38 -14.87 -21.08
CA GLN A 297 2.77 -15.07 -21.50
C GLN A 297 3.27 -13.99 -22.49
N GLU A 298 2.64 -12.82 -22.49
CA GLU A 298 2.92 -11.69 -23.39
C GLU A 298 4.00 -10.75 -22.83
N THR A 299 5.07 -11.28 -22.24
CA THR A 299 6.10 -10.44 -21.58
C THR A 299 6.79 -9.49 -22.55
N GLN A 300 6.94 -9.87 -23.83
CA GLN A 300 7.57 -9.03 -24.86
C GLN A 300 6.65 -7.88 -25.31
N GLU A 301 5.34 -8.11 -25.32
CA GLU A 301 4.33 -7.12 -25.72
C GLU A 301 3.87 -6.23 -24.55
N SER A 302 4.22 -6.62 -23.31
CA SER A 302 3.97 -5.84 -22.10
C SER A 302 4.45 -4.40 -22.27
N ARG A 303 3.55 -3.46 -21.98
CA ARG A 303 3.86 -2.02 -21.95
C ARG A 303 4.44 -1.58 -20.62
N PHE A 304 4.42 -2.45 -19.62
CA PHE A 304 5.12 -2.24 -18.36
C PHE A 304 6.51 -2.85 -18.46
N ARG A 305 7.54 -2.10 -18.07
CA ARG A 305 8.94 -2.52 -18.06
C ARG A 305 9.44 -2.66 -16.64
N GLY A 306 10.15 -3.74 -16.33
CA GLY A 306 10.86 -3.98 -15.07
C GLY A 306 9.99 -4.53 -13.93
N LYS A 307 10.19 -4.00 -12.73
CA LYS A 307 9.65 -4.54 -11.47
C LYS A 307 8.55 -3.68 -10.86
N ASN A 308 7.56 -4.35 -10.28
CA ASN A 308 6.64 -3.73 -9.34
C ASN A 308 7.27 -3.69 -7.95
N PHE A 309 7.60 -2.51 -7.42
CA PHE A 309 8.10 -2.38 -6.05
C PHE A 309 7.03 -2.80 -5.03
N THR A 310 7.41 -3.62 -4.05
CA THR A 310 6.51 -4.05 -2.96
C THR A 310 6.98 -3.54 -1.61
N PHE A 311 6.03 -3.19 -0.74
CA PHE A 311 6.26 -2.55 0.56
C PHE A 311 6.58 -3.53 1.68
N ASP A 312 7.10 -4.70 1.33
CA ASP A 312 7.31 -5.82 2.23
C ASP A 312 8.67 -6.49 1.97
N LYS A 313 8.90 -7.69 2.53
CA LYS A 313 10.18 -8.39 2.44
C LYS A 313 10.62 -8.68 0.99
N ARG A 314 9.68 -8.82 0.05
CA ARG A 314 9.98 -9.17 -1.35
C ARG A 314 10.71 -8.04 -2.08
N ARG A 315 10.43 -6.77 -1.72
CA ARG A 315 11.05 -5.53 -2.25
C ARG A 315 10.94 -5.33 -3.77
N GLY A 316 10.28 -6.22 -4.48
CA GLY A 316 10.03 -6.14 -5.91
C GLY A 316 9.37 -7.43 -6.37
N GLU A 317 8.55 -7.32 -7.40
CA GLU A 317 8.01 -8.46 -8.15
C GLU A 317 8.32 -8.23 -9.62
N VAL A 318 8.89 -9.24 -10.27
CA VAL A 318 9.25 -9.14 -11.70
C VAL A 318 7.97 -9.16 -12.53
N VAL A 319 7.75 -8.08 -13.30
CA VAL A 319 6.70 -8.03 -14.34
C VAL A 319 7.33 -8.39 -15.68
N THR A 320 8.44 -7.74 -16.03
CA THR A 320 9.29 -8.08 -17.19
C THR A 320 10.78 -8.08 -16.80
N SER A 321 11.64 -8.59 -17.68
CA SER A 321 13.07 -8.82 -17.39
C SER A 321 13.97 -7.58 -17.46
N GLU A 322 13.46 -6.48 -18.01
CA GLU A 322 14.22 -5.25 -18.24
C GLU A 322 14.64 -4.58 -16.93
N ILE A 323 15.92 -4.22 -16.82
CA ILE A 323 16.46 -3.51 -15.66
C ILE A 323 16.52 -2.02 -16.00
N LEU A 324 15.62 -1.23 -15.41
CA LEU A 324 15.53 0.21 -15.69
C LEU A 324 16.43 1.07 -14.79
N ALA A 325 16.88 0.49 -13.68
CA ALA A 325 17.62 1.19 -12.65
C ALA A 325 19.12 0.93 -12.72
N LYS A 326 19.87 1.76 -11.99
CA LYS A 326 21.31 1.66 -11.83
C LYS A 326 21.64 1.64 -10.35
N CYS A 327 22.76 1.00 -10.01
CA CYS A 327 23.31 1.05 -8.67
C CYS A 327 23.64 2.48 -8.29
N ASP A 328 23.16 2.92 -7.13
CA ASP A 328 23.40 4.29 -6.63
C ASP A 328 24.88 4.54 -6.26
N GLN A 329 25.70 3.49 -6.18
CA GLN A 329 27.11 3.58 -5.78
C GLN A 329 28.11 3.49 -6.95
N CYS A 330 27.79 2.73 -8.00
CA CYS A 330 28.73 2.53 -9.11
C CYS A 330 28.10 2.71 -10.50
N GLY A 331 26.79 2.94 -10.59
CA GLY A 331 26.10 3.13 -11.87
C GLY A 331 25.87 1.87 -12.70
N SER A 332 26.31 0.68 -12.26
CA SER A 332 26.04 -0.59 -12.96
C SER A 332 24.54 -0.88 -12.99
N GLU A 333 24.03 -1.51 -14.04
CA GLU A 333 22.63 -1.92 -14.14
C GLU A 333 22.24 -2.89 -13.02
N CYS A 334 21.30 -2.47 -12.19
CA CYS A 334 20.61 -3.30 -11.21
C CYS A 334 19.40 -2.55 -10.66
N ASP A 335 18.46 -3.29 -10.09
CA ASP A 335 17.16 -2.78 -9.61
C ASP A 335 16.83 -3.29 -8.20
N THR A 336 17.84 -3.79 -7.48
CA THR A 336 17.67 -4.37 -6.15
C THR A 336 17.76 -3.28 -5.08
N PHE A 337 16.62 -2.96 -4.49
CA PHE A 337 16.57 -2.07 -3.33
C PHE A 337 17.03 -2.76 -2.04
N VAL A 338 17.88 -2.06 -1.30
CA VAL A 338 18.36 -2.46 0.02
C VAL A 338 18.24 -1.31 1.00
N ASN A 339 17.94 -1.65 2.27
CA ASN A 339 18.20 -0.71 3.36
C ASN A 339 19.66 -0.86 3.77
N CYS A 340 20.31 0.25 4.12
CA CYS A 340 21.65 0.22 4.70
C CYS A 340 21.72 -0.76 5.89
N ALA A 341 22.70 -1.67 5.88
CA ALA A 341 22.88 -2.65 6.94
C ALA A 341 23.21 -2.03 8.31
N HIS A 342 23.69 -0.78 8.35
CA HIS A 342 23.63 0.01 9.58
C HIS A 342 22.17 0.46 9.79
N THR A 343 21.47 -0.22 10.70
CA THR A 343 20.03 -0.04 10.94
C THR A 343 19.63 1.39 11.35
N SER A 344 20.50 2.13 12.03
CA SER A 344 20.26 3.55 12.32
C SER A 344 20.50 4.44 11.10
N CYS A 345 21.17 4.01 10.03
CA CYS A 345 21.17 4.79 8.78
C CYS A 345 19.77 4.74 8.17
N ASN A 346 19.24 3.55 7.91
CA ASN A 346 17.91 3.34 7.32
C ASN A 346 17.69 3.98 5.93
N LEU A 347 18.77 4.32 5.21
CA LEU A 347 18.70 4.73 3.80
C LEU A 347 18.26 3.55 2.94
N LEU A 348 17.25 3.76 2.08
CA LEU A 348 16.80 2.81 1.06
C LEU A 348 17.39 3.21 -0.28
N PHE A 349 18.18 2.35 -0.92
CA PHE A 349 18.90 2.65 -2.16
C PHE A 349 19.11 1.38 -3.00
N ILE A 350 19.51 1.54 -4.25
CA ILE A 350 19.77 0.44 -5.19
C ILE A 350 21.24 0.04 -5.14
N GLN A 351 21.50 -1.24 -4.88
CA GLN A 351 22.85 -1.76 -4.70
C GLN A 351 23.08 -3.02 -5.54
N CYS A 352 24.11 -3.01 -6.38
CA CYS A 352 24.53 -4.20 -7.12
C CYS A 352 25.32 -5.17 -6.21
N PRO A 353 25.44 -6.46 -6.59
CA PRO A 353 26.17 -7.45 -5.79
C PRO A 353 27.62 -7.03 -5.48
N GLY A 354 28.35 -6.46 -6.44
CA GLY A 354 29.73 -6.01 -6.24
C GLY A 354 29.85 -4.89 -5.19
N CYS A 355 28.94 -3.90 -5.24
CA CYS A 355 28.87 -2.85 -4.23
C CYS A 355 28.40 -3.37 -2.88
N ALA A 356 27.50 -4.36 -2.84
CA ALA A 356 27.07 -5.00 -1.60
C ALA A 356 28.23 -5.70 -0.90
N GLU A 357 29.13 -6.34 -1.65
CA GLU A 357 30.34 -6.96 -1.11
C GLU A 357 31.36 -5.90 -0.65
N LYS A 358 31.66 -4.92 -1.52
CA LYS A 358 32.60 -3.82 -1.25
C LYS A 358 32.20 -2.99 -0.03
N HIS A 359 30.93 -2.64 0.09
CA HIS A 359 30.41 -1.76 1.14
C HIS A 359 29.67 -2.49 2.25
N LYS A 360 29.82 -3.83 2.36
CA LYS A 360 29.21 -4.66 3.40
C LYS A 360 27.69 -4.44 3.54
N LYS A 361 26.99 -4.31 2.43
CA LYS A 361 25.53 -4.05 2.34
C LYS A 361 25.10 -2.70 2.95
N THR A 362 25.99 -1.72 3.00
CA THR A 362 25.72 -0.37 3.51
C THR A 362 25.74 0.66 2.39
N CYS A 363 25.34 1.89 2.72
CA CYS A 363 25.47 3.05 1.83
C CYS A 363 26.93 3.43 1.51
N GLY A 364 27.94 2.78 2.11
CA GLY A 364 29.35 3.01 1.79
C GLY A 364 30.03 4.10 2.61
N ARG A 365 29.30 4.91 3.38
CA ARG A 365 29.89 5.80 4.40
C ARG A 365 30.70 4.97 5.39
N GLU A 366 31.92 5.40 5.70
CA GLU A 366 32.86 4.69 6.58
C GLU A 366 32.20 4.28 7.91
N LEU A 367 31.58 5.22 8.60
CA LEU A 367 30.82 4.97 9.83
C LEU A 367 29.73 3.89 9.68
N CYS A 368 29.06 3.84 8.53
CA CYS A 368 28.05 2.81 8.28
C CYS A 368 28.71 1.44 8.06
N VAL A 369 29.82 1.38 7.33
CA VAL A 369 30.57 0.15 7.07
C VAL A 369 31.14 -0.42 8.37
N GLU A 370 31.73 0.42 9.22
CA GLU A 370 32.25 0.03 10.55
C GLU A 370 31.12 -0.47 11.46
N ARG A 371 30.05 0.31 11.62
CA ARG A 371 28.95 -0.04 12.52
C ARG A 371 28.14 -1.25 12.05
N ALA A 372 28.08 -1.50 10.74
CA ALA A 372 27.45 -2.68 10.19
C ALA A 372 28.23 -3.97 10.46
N GLN A 373 29.46 -3.89 10.99
CA GLN A 373 30.27 -5.06 11.38
C GLN A 373 30.18 -5.39 12.87
N LEU A 374 29.67 -4.47 13.70
CA LEU A 374 29.47 -4.71 15.13
C LEU A 374 28.57 -5.93 15.38
N SER A 375 28.79 -6.63 16.48
CA SER A 375 27.93 -7.74 16.92
C SER A 375 26.49 -7.25 17.17
N HIS A 376 25.52 -8.18 17.20
CA HIS A 376 24.14 -7.82 17.50
C HIS A 376 24.01 -7.11 18.86
N GLU A 377 24.73 -7.59 19.87
CA GLU A 377 24.74 -7.01 21.23
C GLU A 377 25.25 -5.58 21.24
N GLU A 378 26.34 -5.29 20.52
CA GLU A 378 26.90 -3.94 20.41
C GLU A 378 25.96 -2.98 19.67
N ARG A 379 25.28 -3.46 18.60
CA ARG A 379 24.27 -2.65 17.89
C ARG A 379 23.07 -2.33 18.77
N VAL A 380 22.62 -3.30 19.58
CA VAL A 380 21.49 -3.11 20.51
C VAL A 380 21.85 -2.11 21.61
N LYS A 381 23.09 -2.12 22.11
CA LYS A 381 23.57 -1.18 23.14
C LYS A 381 23.56 0.27 22.67
N GLN A 382 23.82 0.53 21.38
CA GLN A 382 23.93 1.91 20.87
C GLN A 382 22.60 2.67 20.80
N LYS A 383 21.46 1.98 20.66
CA LYS A 383 20.08 2.56 20.57
C LYS A 383 20.00 3.94 19.86
N LEU A 384 20.74 4.12 18.77
CA LEU A 384 20.72 5.40 18.06
C LEU A 384 19.44 5.51 17.23
N PRO A 385 18.74 6.66 17.28
CA PRO A 385 17.59 6.89 16.42
C PRO A 385 18.01 6.82 14.95
N PRO A 386 17.09 6.48 14.03
CA PRO A 386 17.41 6.45 12.62
C PRO A 386 17.80 7.85 12.12
N GLN A 387 18.97 7.97 11.50
CA GLN A 387 19.46 9.15 10.80
C GLN A 387 18.53 9.51 9.64
N TRP A 388 18.05 8.52 8.88
CA TRP A 388 17.03 8.74 7.84
C TRP A 388 15.68 8.22 8.31
N SER A 389 14.73 9.14 8.44
CA SER A 389 13.36 8.81 8.78
C SER A 389 12.73 7.91 7.70
N HIS A 390 12.03 6.86 8.13
CA HIS A 390 11.19 6.06 7.25
C HIS A 390 10.02 6.85 6.65
N ARG A 391 9.71 8.04 7.20
CA ARG A 391 8.61 8.91 6.77
C ARG A 391 9.01 9.93 5.70
N GLU A 392 10.26 10.37 5.72
CA GLU A 392 10.79 11.42 4.85
C GLU A 392 11.76 10.85 3.80
N ARG A 393 11.70 9.52 3.58
CA ARG A 393 12.65 8.69 2.82
C ARG A 393 13.50 9.51 1.84
N VAL A 394 14.70 9.88 2.31
CA VAL A 394 15.59 10.74 1.54
C VAL A 394 15.96 10.06 0.24
N ARG A 395 15.81 10.81 -0.86
CA ARG A 395 16.19 10.39 -2.20
C ARG A 395 17.67 10.00 -2.25
N PRO A 396 17.99 8.77 -2.67
CA PRO A 396 19.37 8.34 -2.83
C PRO A 396 20.19 9.28 -3.70
N GLU A 397 19.59 9.88 -4.71
CA GLU A 397 20.23 10.84 -5.63
C GLU A 397 20.74 12.10 -4.91
N LEU A 398 20.15 12.46 -3.76
CA LEU A 398 20.61 13.56 -2.92
C LEU A 398 21.74 13.15 -1.96
N VAL A 399 21.87 11.84 -1.72
CA VAL A 399 22.86 11.25 -0.82
C VAL A 399 24.12 10.83 -1.57
N PHE A 400 23.96 10.20 -2.74
CA PHE A 400 25.06 9.73 -3.57
C PHE A 400 25.48 10.81 -4.57
N ARG A 401 26.69 11.35 -4.43
CA ARG A 401 27.34 12.22 -5.41
C ARG A 401 28.59 11.51 -5.93
N ASP A 402 28.72 11.37 -7.24
CA ASP A 402 29.83 10.68 -7.90
C ASP A 402 30.10 9.26 -7.35
N GLY A 403 29.03 8.54 -6.97
CA GLY A 403 29.11 7.18 -6.40
C GLY A 403 29.51 7.12 -4.92
N VAL A 404 29.69 8.27 -4.26
CA VAL A 404 30.04 8.38 -2.84
C VAL A 404 28.85 8.90 -2.05
N ALA A 405 28.51 8.23 -0.95
CA ALA A 405 27.44 8.68 -0.06
C ALA A 405 27.92 9.83 0.85
N HIS A 406 27.29 10.98 0.73
CA HIS A 406 27.47 12.15 1.58
C HIS A 406 26.29 12.30 2.54
N ASN A 407 26.49 12.99 3.67
CA ASN A 407 25.38 13.41 4.49
C ASN A 407 24.84 14.74 3.92
N PRO A 408 23.58 14.84 3.45
CA PRO A 408 23.05 16.10 2.95
C PRO A 408 23.06 17.25 3.97
N LEU A 409 23.21 16.95 5.28
CA LEU A 409 23.36 17.94 6.35
C LEU A 409 24.80 18.48 6.52
N ASP A 410 25.79 17.93 5.82
CA ASP A 410 27.19 18.35 5.93
C ASP A 410 27.51 19.54 4.97
N ASN A 411 26.53 20.08 4.24
CA ASN A 411 26.68 21.26 3.36
C ASN A 411 26.09 22.52 3.98
#